data_AF-A0A8T3WKV4-F1
#
_entry.id   AF-A0A8T3WKV4-F1
#
_cell.length_a   1.000
_cell.length_b   1.000
_cell.length_c   1.000
_cell.angle_alpha   90.00
_cell.angle_beta   90.00
_cell.angle_gamma   90.00
#
_symmetry.space_group_name_H-M   'P 1'
#
loop_
_entity.id
_entity.type
_entity.pdbx_description
1 polymer ?
#
loop_
_entity_poly.entity_id
_entity_poly.type
_entity_poly.pdbx_seq_one_letter_code
_entity_poly.pdbx_strand_id
1 'polypeptide(L)'
;MVLEQGFNLQESIDFLVSSGVYDILLPFLLVFAIVFAILEKTKILGEEKTNINAIVAGVVGLLLVVQKGIVATLNLFLPRVSMIIIVTLMGLLVISMVAGKEFKGLRGTTLGIAVVVIIFAVIISLTSPPTGYGTPWLTSYDQQVLLSVGLPLLILVLVIWLVTASPKKEKGKGFLKTLAKEAMGEE
;
A
#
# COMPACT_ATOMS: atom_id res chain seq x y z
N MET A 1 6.25 21.09 50.01
CA MET A 1 6.54 21.24 48.58
C MET A 1 6.17 19.92 47.92
N VAL A 2 4.93 19.81 47.47
CA VAL A 2 4.39 18.60 46.84
C VAL A 2 4.60 18.79 45.34
N LEU A 3 5.46 17.97 44.75
CA LEU A 3 5.67 17.97 43.31
C LEU A 3 4.38 17.47 42.68
N GLU A 4 3.69 18.32 41.91
CA GLU A 4 2.73 17.82 40.93
C GLU A 4 3.52 17.01 39.90
N GLN A 5 3.65 15.71 40.15
CA GLN A 5 4.01 14.76 39.12
C GLN A 5 2.79 14.60 38.22
N GLY A 6 2.55 15.62 37.39
CA GLY A 6 1.64 15.51 36.26
C GLY A 6 2.12 14.36 35.39
N PHE A 7 1.19 13.50 34.99
CA PHE A 7 1.47 12.39 34.08
C PHE A 7 2.15 12.92 32.81
N ASN A 8 3.45 12.67 32.67
CA ASN A 8 4.21 13.07 31.50
C ASN A 8 4.05 11.98 30.43
N LEU A 9 3.24 12.28 29.41
CA LEU A 9 2.99 11.39 28.27
C LEU A 9 4.30 10.99 27.57
N GLN A 10 5.28 11.89 27.51
CA GLN A 10 6.57 11.61 26.89
C GLN A 10 7.35 10.54 27.65
N GLU A 11 7.43 10.67 28.98
CA GLU A 11 8.09 9.67 29.83
C GLU A 11 7.40 8.30 29.76
N SER A 12 6.07 8.31 29.63
CA SER A 12 5.29 7.07 29.46
C SER A 12 5.57 6.40 28.12
N ILE A 13 5.71 7.18 27.05
CA ILE A 13 6.09 6.68 25.72
C ILE A 13 7.52 6.15 25.74
N ASP A 14 8.45 6.92 26.31
CA ASP A 14 9.87 6.54 26.41
C ASP A 14 10.02 5.23 27.20
N PHE A 15 9.25 5.05 28.27
CA PHE A 15 9.17 3.78 29.01
C PHE A 15 8.68 2.62 28.15
N LEU A 16 7.63 2.81 27.34
CA LEU A 16 7.09 1.77 26.44
C LEU A 16 8.06 1.41 25.32
N VAL A 17 8.84 2.38 24.84
CA VAL A 17 9.90 2.16 23.85
C VAL A 17 11.06 1.42 24.51
N SER A 18 11.58 1.90 25.64
CA SER A 18 12.74 1.32 26.31
C SER A 18 12.48 -0.07 26.91
N SER A 19 11.23 -0.37 27.29
CA SER A 19 10.83 -1.70 27.78
C SER A 19 10.74 -2.76 26.68
N GLY A 20 10.90 -2.38 25.42
CA GLY A 20 10.76 -3.28 24.27
C GLY A 20 9.31 -3.66 23.97
N VAL A 21 8.33 -3.07 24.66
CA VAL A 21 6.91 -3.27 24.39
C VAL A 21 6.61 -2.80 22.96
N TYR A 22 7.11 -1.64 22.56
CA TYR A 22 6.93 -1.13 21.19
C TYR A 22 7.50 -2.09 20.13
N ASP A 23 8.73 -2.54 20.33
CA ASP A 23 9.46 -3.38 19.37
C ASP A 23 8.85 -4.79 19.21
N ILE A 24 8.10 -5.25 20.20
CA ILE A 24 7.47 -6.58 20.20
C ILE A 24 5.99 -6.51 19.81
N LEU A 25 5.26 -5.58 20.41
CA LEU A 25 3.80 -5.50 20.31
C LEU A 25 3.35 -4.99 18.95
N LEU A 26 4.10 -4.07 18.33
CA LEU A 26 3.74 -3.57 17.01
C LEU A 26 3.90 -4.62 15.89
N PRO A 27 5.04 -5.33 15.77
CA PRO A 27 5.17 -6.41 14.79
C PRO A 27 4.15 -7.53 15.02
N PHE A 28 3.87 -7.86 16.28
CA PHE A 28 2.82 -8.81 16.66
C PHE A 28 1.46 -8.41 16.08
N LEU A 29 1.01 -7.19 16.41
CA LEU A 29 -0.31 -6.69 15.99
C LEU A 29 -0.42 -6.61 14.46
N LEU A 30 0.65 -6.19 13.78
CA LEU A 30 0.67 -6.12 12.33
C LEU A 30 0.43 -7.51 11.72
N VAL A 31 1.20 -8.50 12.15
CA VAL A 31 1.12 -9.87 11.62
C VAL A 31 -0.21 -10.50 12.00
N PHE A 32 -0.63 -10.35 13.25
CA PHE A 32 -1.94 -10.78 13.73
C PHE A 32 -3.05 -10.24 12.84
N ALA A 33 -3.09 -8.93 12.60
CA ALA A 33 -4.14 -8.29 11.82
C ALA A 33 -4.14 -8.77 10.35
N ILE A 34 -2.97 -8.89 9.72
CA ILE A 34 -2.85 -9.36 8.34
C ILE A 34 -3.31 -10.82 8.21
N VAL A 35 -2.79 -11.70 9.08
CA VAL A 35 -3.14 -13.13 9.05
C VAL A 35 -4.63 -13.31 9.35
N PHE A 36 -5.15 -12.62 10.36
CA PHE A 36 -6.58 -12.65 10.70
C PHE A 36 -7.44 -12.19 9.53
N ALA A 37 -7.11 -11.06 8.90
CA ALA A 37 -7.85 -10.54 7.75
C ALA A 37 -7.81 -11.50 6.56
N ILE A 38 -6.67 -12.16 6.30
CA ILE A 38 -6.56 -13.18 5.26
C ILE A 38 -7.44 -14.38 5.58
N LEU A 39 -7.40 -14.91 6.80
CA LEU A 39 -8.22 -16.05 7.21
C LEU A 39 -9.72 -15.75 7.10
N GLU A 40 -10.15 -14.56 7.55
CA GLU A 40 -11.54 -14.10 7.43
C GLU A 40 -11.99 -13.93 5.97
N LYS A 41 -11.15 -13.32 5.12
CA LYS A 41 -11.49 -13.12 3.70
C LYS A 41 -11.48 -14.40 2.89
N THR A 42 -10.57 -15.33 3.20
CA THR A 42 -10.44 -16.59 2.46
C THR A 42 -11.39 -17.67 2.96
N LYS A 43 -11.91 -17.54 4.19
CA LYS A 43 -12.77 -18.55 4.84
C LYS A 43 -12.14 -19.95 4.86
N ILE A 44 -10.81 -20.03 4.88
CA ILE A 44 -10.07 -21.30 4.74
C ILE A 44 -10.35 -22.28 5.90
N LEU A 45 -10.66 -21.78 7.09
CA LEU A 45 -11.01 -22.59 8.26
C LEU A 45 -12.52 -22.85 8.38
N GLY A 46 -13.32 -22.42 7.41
CA GLY A 46 -14.77 -22.52 7.38
C GLY A 46 -15.48 -21.18 7.59
N GLU A 47 -16.79 -21.17 7.33
CA GLU A 47 -17.64 -19.99 7.55
C GLU A 47 -17.91 -19.76 9.05
N GLU A 48 -18.05 -18.50 9.44
CA GLU A 48 -18.36 -18.08 10.82
C GLU A 48 -17.35 -18.57 11.87
N LYS A 49 -16.10 -18.83 11.47
CA LYS A 49 -15.00 -19.29 12.35
C LYS A 49 -14.12 -18.16 12.88
N THR A 50 -14.69 -16.99 13.14
CA THR A 50 -13.94 -15.80 13.54
C THR A 50 -13.12 -15.99 14.82
N ASN A 51 -13.66 -16.71 15.80
CA ASN A 51 -12.92 -17.02 17.03
C ASN A 51 -11.68 -17.88 16.75
N ILE A 52 -11.79 -18.86 15.85
CA ILE A 52 -10.69 -19.74 15.47
C ILE A 52 -9.67 -18.96 14.64
N ASN A 53 -10.12 -18.15 13.70
CA ASN A 53 -9.26 -17.28 12.90
C ASN A 53 -8.44 -16.34 13.79
N ALA A 54 -9.04 -15.76 14.83
CA ALA A 54 -8.35 -14.91 15.80
C ALA A 54 -7.31 -15.70 16.60
N ILE A 55 -7.64 -16.89 17.10
CA ILE A 55 -6.69 -17.74 17.83
C ILE A 55 -5.49 -18.11 16.93
N VAL A 56 -5.75 -18.57 15.70
CA VAL A 56 -4.70 -18.97 14.76
C VAL A 56 -3.81 -17.79 14.41
N ALA A 57 -4.39 -16.63 14.07
CA ALA A 57 -3.63 -15.42 13.80
C ALA A 57 -2.80 -14.97 15.02
N GLY A 58 -3.36 -15.10 16.22
CA GLY A 58 -2.67 -14.81 17.48
C GLY A 58 -1.45 -15.68 17.69
N VAL A 59 -1.61 -16.99 17.51
CA VAL A 59 -0.49 -17.95 17.61
C VAL A 59 0.58 -17.63 16.57
N VAL A 60 0.21 -17.39 15.32
CA VAL A 60 1.17 -17.05 14.24
C VAL A 60 1.91 -15.76 14.56
N GLY A 61 1.21 -14.72 15.01
CA GLY A 61 1.82 -13.45 15.40
C GLY A 61 2.82 -13.63 16.57
N LEU A 62 2.44 -14.38 17.61
CA LEU A 62 3.31 -14.64 18.76
C LEU A 62 4.55 -15.46 18.38
N LEU A 63 4.39 -16.48 17.53
CA LEU A 63 5.52 -17.29 17.04
C LEU A 63 6.52 -16.43 16.26
N LEU A 64 6.03 -15.46 15.49
CA LEU A 64 6.89 -14.55 14.74
C LEU A 64 7.75 -13.67 15.67
N VAL A 65 7.14 -13.14 16.74
CA VAL A 65 7.83 -12.26 17.69
C VAL A 65 9.05 -12.92 18.33
N VAL A 66 9.00 -14.23 18.54
CA VAL A 66 10.13 -14.99 19.11
C VAL A 66 11.39 -14.86 18.23
N GLN A 67 11.21 -14.67 16.92
CA GLN A 67 12.32 -14.50 15.98
C GLN A 67 12.78 -13.04 15.92
N LYS A 68 13.79 -12.70 16.73
CA LYS A 68 14.39 -11.36 16.81
C LYS A 68 14.84 -10.81 15.46
N GLY A 69 15.34 -11.65 14.55
CA GLY A 69 15.78 -11.22 13.22
C GLY A 69 14.62 -10.71 12.34
N ILE A 70 13.45 -11.35 12.42
CA ILE A 70 12.25 -10.93 11.69
C ILE A 70 11.67 -9.68 12.33
N VAL A 71 11.62 -9.62 13.66
CA VAL A 71 11.16 -8.43 14.41
C VAL A 71 11.99 -7.21 14.03
N ALA A 72 13.32 -7.31 14.04
CA ALA A 72 14.20 -6.22 13.63
C ALA A 72 13.93 -5.78 12.17
N THR A 73 13.73 -6.74 11.27
CA THR A 73 13.39 -6.46 9.88
C THR A 73 12.05 -5.73 9.77
N LEU A 74 11.01 -6.20 10.46
CA LEU A 74 9.70 -5.56 10.48
C LEU A 74 9.74 -4.15 11.07
N ASN A 75 10.54 -3.90 12.11
CA ASN A 75 10.71 -2.57 12.68
C ASN A 75 11.38 -1.60 11.69
N LEU A 76 12.19 -2.07 10.75
CA LEU A 76 12.70 -1.25 9.64
C LEU A 76 11.64 -0.97 8.57
N PHE A 77 10.69 -1.88 8.37
CA PHE A 77 9.61 -1.74 7.39
C PHE A 77 8.41 -0.95 7.92
N LEU A 78 8.09 -1.06 9.22
CA LEU A 78 6.91 -0.47 9.86
C LEU A 78 6.78 1.04 9.58
N PRO A 79 7.80 1.88 9.85
CA PRO A 79 7.73 3.32 9.56
C PRO A 79 7.45 3.61 8.09
N ARG A 80 8.02 2.82 7.18
CA ARG A 80 7.84 2.98 5.73
C ARG A 80 6.41 2.65 5.31
N VAL A 81 5.87 1.53 5.80
CA VAL A 81 4.48 1.14 5.52
C VAL A 81 3.52 2.19 6.06
N SER A 82 3.72 2.67 7.30
CA SER A 82 2.93 3.76 7.86
C SER A 82 2.98 5.02 7.00
N MET A 83 4.16 5.41 6.53
CA MET A 83 4.34 6.57 5.65
C MET A 83 3.61 6.38 4.32
N ILE A 84 3.71 5.21 3.68
CA ILE A 84 2.99 4.89 2.44
C ILE A 84 1.48 4.98 2.65
N ILE A 85 0.96 4.41 3.75
CA ILE A 85 -0.47 4.46 4.07
C ILE A 85 -0.92 5.90 4.25
N ILE A 86 -0.19 6.71 5.03
CA ILE A 86 -0.51 8.12 5.26
C ILE A 86 -0.50 8.90 3.93
N VAL A 87 0.57 8.79 3.14
CA VAL A 87 0.69 9.48 1.85
C VAL A 87 -0.42 9.05 0.90
N THR A 88 -0.73 7.76 0.84
CA THR A 88 -1.81 7.22 0.00
C THR A 88 -3.16 7.76 0.45
N LEU A 89 -3.45 7.74 1.76
CA LEU A 89 -4.68 8.29 2.32
C LEU A 89 -4.80 9.78 2.04
N MET A 90 -3.75 10.57 2.28
CA MET A 90 -3.74 12.00 1.98
C MET A 90 -3.95 12.25 0.48
N GLY A 91 -3.31 11.46 -0.40
CA GLY A 91 -3.53 11.53 -1.84
C GLY A 91 -4.98 11.22 -2.24
N LEU A 92 -5.55 10.15 -1.70
CA LEU A 92 -6.97 9.80 -1.91
C LEU A 92 -7.90 10.90 -1.38
N LEU A 93 -7.58 11.54 -0.27
CA LEU A 93 -8.35 12.65 0.28
C LEU A 93 -8.31 13.87 -0.65
N VAL A 94 -7.14 14.26 -1.15
CA VAL A 94 -7.02 15.36 -2.11
C VAL A 94 -7.78 15.05 -3.40
N ILE A 95 -7.62 13.82 -3.93
CA ILE A 95 -8.35 13.39 -5.13
C ILE A 95 -9.86 13.41 -4.90
N SER A 96 -10.34 12.87 -3.77
CA SER A 96 -11.78 12.85 -3.46
C SER A 96 -12.36 14.24 -3.20
N MET A 97 -11.57 15.14 -2.60
CA MET A 97 -11.94 16.54 -2.38
C MET A 97 -12.06 17.31 -3.70
N VAL A 98 -11.12 17.12 -4.63
CA VAL A 98 -11.10 17.80 -5.93
C VAL A 98 -12.09 17.17 -6.92
N ALA A 99 -12.30 15.85 -6.87
CA ALA A 99 -13.14 15.13 -7.83
C ALA A 99 -14.65 15.24 -7.54
N GLY A 100 -15.06 15.57 -6.31
CA GLY A 100 -16.47 15.71 -5.92
C GLY A 100 -17.26 14.38 -5.93
N LYS A 101 -18.46 14.39 -5.34
CA LYS A 101 -19.30 13.19 -5.10
C LYS A 101 -19.82 12.49 -6.36
N GLU A 102 -19.77 13.12 -7.53
CA GLU A 102 -20.23 12.54 -8.80
C GLU A 102 -19.06 12.00 -9.62
N PHE A 103 -18.56 10.82 -9.25
CA PHE A 103 -17.66 10.04 -10.10
C PHE A 103 -18.43 9.46 -11.31
N LYS A 104 -18.81 10.31 -12.27
CA LYS A 104 -19.31 9.88 -13.59
C LYS A 104 -18.25 9.88 -14.69
N GLY A 105 -17.04 10.37 -14.43
CA GLY A 105 -16.05 10.68 -15.47
C GLY A 105 -14.69 9.99 -15.38
N LEU A 106 -14.42 9.15 -14.37
CA LEU A 106 -13.09 8.56 -14.20
C LEU A 106 -12.92 7.25 -14.97
N ARG A 107 -13.01 7.33 -16.31
CA ARG A 107 -12.62 6.25 -17.22
C ARG A 107 -11.19 6.45 -17.73
N GLY A 108 -10.34 5.48 -17.42
CA GLY A 108 -9.12 5.13 -18.16
C GLY A 108 -7.87 5.93 -17.83
N THR A 109 -7.90 7.26 -17.97
CA THR A 109 -6.64 8.03 -18.08
C THR A 109 -6.32 8.85 -16.83
N THR A 110 -7.30 9.48 -16.20
CA THR A 110 -7.11 10.30 -14.99
C THR A 110 -6.86 9.47 -13.74
N LEU A 111 -7.52 8.31 -13.62
CA LEU A 111 -7.22 7.31 -12.59
C LEU A 111 -5.82 6.71 -12.77
N GLY A 112 -5.41 6.47 -14.02
CA GLY A 112 -4.06 6.02 -14.35
C GLY A 112 -3.00 7.05 -13.94
N ILE A 113 -3.21 8.33 -14.23
CA ILE A 113 -2.31 9.42 -13.83
C ILE A 113 -2.26 9.54 -12.30
N ALA A 114 -3.40 9.48 -11.61
CA ALA A 114 -3.44 9.53 -10.15
C ALA A 114 -2.68 8.35 -9.50
N VAL A 115 -2.86 7.14 -10.03
CA VAL A 115 -2.13 5.94 -9.57
C VAL A 115 -0.64 6.08 -9.85
N VAL A 116 -0.23 6.58 -11.02
CA VAL A 116 1.18 6.83 -11.35
C VAL A 116 1.80 7.90 -10.45
N VAL A 117 1.08 8.97 -10.14
CA VAL A 117 1.53 10.02 -9.22
C VAL A 117 1.67 9.49 -7.79
N ILE A 118 0.74 8.65 -7.33
CA ILE A 118 0.83 7.99 -6.02
C ILE A 118 2.02 7.03 -5.99
N ILE A 119 2.21 6.22 -7.02
CA ILE A 119 3.36 5.31 -7.13
C ILE A 119 4.67 6.10 -7.13
N PHE A 120 4.72 7.21 -7.87
CA PHE A 120 5.90 8.08 -7.92
C PHE A 120 6.18 8.76 -6.58
N ALA A 121 5.14 9.24 -5.89
CA ALA A 121 5.24 9.79 -4.53
C ALA A 121 5.72 8.74 -3.52
N VAL A 122 5.22 7.49 -3.63
CA VAL A 122 5.67 6.36 -2.79
C VAL A 122 7.14 6.02 -3.06
N ILE A 123 7.58 6.02 -4.33
CA ILE A 123 8.99 5.79 -4.68
C ILE A 123 9.89 6.88 -4.10
N ILE A 124 9.50 8.16 -4.20
CA ILE A 124 10.25 9.28 -3.61
C ILE A 124 10.28 9.18 -2.07
N SER A 125 9.16 8.80 -1.46
CA SER A 125 9.04 8.63 -0.02
C SER A 125 9.88 7.48 0.53
N LEU A 126 10.06 6.42 -0.26
CA LEU A 126 10.90 5.26 0.10
C LEU A 126 12.40 5.52 -0.10
N THR A 127 12.75 6.50 -0.93
CA THR A 127 14.13 6.87 -1.29
C THR A 127 14.63 8.13 -0.58
N SER A 128 13.81 8.77 0.25
CA SER A 128 14.25 9.91 1.07
C SER A 128 14.59 9.44 2.48
N PRO A 129 15.81 9.74 3.00
CA PRO A 129 16.15 9.43 4.40
C PRO A 129 15.16 10.07 5.38
N PRO A 130 14.83 9.42 6.52
CA PRO A 130 13.88 9.95 7.52
C PRO A 130 14.27 11.32 8.10
N THR A 131 15.53 11.70 7.98
CA THR A 131 16.08 12.98 8.41
C THR A 131 16.09 13.95 7.22
N GLY A 132 15.05 14.78 7.10
CA GLY A 132 14.72 15.59 5.92
C GLY A 132 15.68 16.71 5.48
N TYR A 133 17.00 16.51 5.55
CA TYR A 133 17.97 17.44 4.95
C TYR A 133 19.14 16.70 4.29
N GLY A 134 19.17 16.78 2.95
CA GLY A 134 20.39 16.88 2.15
C GLY A 134 21.12 15.59 1.80
N THR A 135 20.91 15.08 0.58
CA THR A 135 22.04 14.75 -0.31
C THR A 135 21.64 14.99 -1.78
N PRO A 136 22.57 15.38 -2.66
CA PRO A 136 22.29 15.60 -4.06
C PRO A 136 22.27 14.25 -4.79
N TRP A 137 21.11 13.91 -5.37
CA TRP A 137 20.95 12.86 -6.39
C TRP A 137 21.35 11.43 -5.99
N LEU A 138 20.33 10.60 -5.69
CA LEU A 138 20.37 9.13 -5.56
C LEU A 138 21.63 8.58 -4.89
N THR A 139 21.63 8.50 -3.57
CA THR A 139 22.66 7.79 -2.81
C THR A 139 22.70 6.31 -3.21
N SER A 140 23.81 5.62 -2.92
CA SER A 140 23.93 4.17 -3.15
C SER A 140 22.85 3.38 -2.41
N TYR A 141 22.32 3.93 -1.31
CA TYR A 141 21.18 3.40 -0.60
C TYR A 141 19.89 3.52 -1.42
N ASP A 142 19.64 4.69 -1.99
CA ASP A 142 18.44 4.97 -2.80
C ASP A 142 18.41 4.10 -4.06
N GLN A 143 19.57 3.90 -4.69
CA GLN A 143 19.73 2.98 -5.83
C GLN A 143 19.38 1.53 -5.43
N GLN A 144 19.80 1.08 -4.24
CA GLN A 144 19.52 -0.26 -3.75
C GLN A 144 18.03 -0.45 -3.40
N VAL A 145 17.37 0.58 -2.85
CA VAL A 145 15.92 0.58 -2.59
C VAL A 145 15.11 0.62 -3.89
N LEU A 146 15.53 1.42 -4.87
CA LEU A 146 14.94 1.44 -6.22
C LEU A 146 15.02 0.08 -6.91
N LEU A 147 16.14 -0.62 -6.78
CA LEU A 147 16.32 -1.95 -7.38
C LEU A 147 15.56 -3.04 -6.64
N SER A 148 15.50 -3.00 -5.30
CA SER A 148 14.89 -4.07 -4.50
C SER A 148 13.37 -3.93 -4.36
N VAL A 149 12.84 -2.71 -4.31
CA VAL A 149 11.42 -2.44 -4.09
C VAL A 149 10.79 -1.73 -5.29
N GLY A 150 11.50 -0.76 -5.86
CA GLY A 150 11.03 -0.02 -7.05
C GLY A 150 10.84 -0.91 -8.28
N LEU A 151 11.80 -1.80 -8.57
CA LEU A 151 11.74 -2.68 -9.74
C LEU A 151 10.58 -3.70 -9.66
N PRO A 152 10.34 -4.43 -8.55
CA PRO A 152 9.16 -5.28 -8.42
C PRO A 152 7.83 -4.53 -8.52
N LEU A 153 7.73 -3.32 -7.93
CA LEU A 153 6.54 -2.47 -8.04
C LEU A 153 6.31 -2.01 -9.48
N LEU A 154 7.37 -1.60 -10.19
CA LEU A 154 7.30 -1.20 -11.59
C LEU A 154 6.85 -2.38 -12.46
N ILE A 155 7.42 -3.57 -12.24
CA ILE A 155 6.99 -4.81 -12.92
C ILE A 155 5.52 -5.11 -12.62
N LEU A 156 5.07 -4.99 -11.38
CA LEU A 156 3.68 -5.24 -11.00
C LEU A 156 2.72 -4.25 -11.68
N VAL A 157 3.09 -2.97 -11.76
CA VAL A 157 2.31 -1.94 -12.47
C VAL A 157 2.32 -2.18 -13.98
N LEU A 158 3.45 -2.61 -14.54
CA LEU A 158 3.58 -2.95 -15.96
C LEU A 158 2.74 -4.19 -16.30
N VAL A 159 2.72 -5.19 -15.43
CA VAL A 159 1.84 -6.37 -15.54
C VAL A 159 0.38 -5.95 -15.42
N ILE A 160 0.01 -5.14 -14.44
CA ILE A 160 -1.35 -4.61 -14.32
C ILE A 160 -1.71 -3.86 -15.59
N TRP A 161 -0.84 -2.98 -16.10
CA TRP A 161 -1.08 -2.24 -17.33
C TRP A 161 -1.21 -3.16 -18.54
N LEU A 162 -0.36 -4.18 -18.68
CA LEU A 162 -0.43 -5.17 -19.76
C LEU A 162 -1.73 -5.98 -19.69
N VAL A 163 -2.19 -6.32 -18.48
CA VAL A 163 -3.40 -7.12 -18.24
C VAL A 163 -4.67 -6.27 -18.35
N THR A 164 -4.64 -5.02 -17.89
CA THR A 164 -5.77 -4.07 -17.98
C THR A 164 -5.83 -3.32 -19.30
N ALA A 165 -4.75 -3.33 -20.09
CA ALA A 165 -4.77 -2.97 -21.50
C ALA A 165 -5.56 -4.05 -22.26
N SER A 166 -6.88 -3.97 -22.12
CA SER A 166 -7.81 -4.71 -22.95
C SER A 166 -7.45 -4.46 -24.42
N PRO A 167 -7.44 -5.49 -25.27
CA PRO A 167 -7.18 -5.32 -26.69
C PRO A 167 -8.25 -4.37 -27.24
N LYS A 168 -7.80 -3.22 -27.75
CA LYS A 168 -8.64 -2.26 -28.45
C LYS A 168 -9.28 -2.97 -29.64
N LYS A 169 -10.50 -3.52 -29.44
CA LYS A 169 -11.27 -4.20 -30.47
C LYS A 169 -11.51 -3.24 -31.65
N GLU A 170 -10.86 -3.59 -32.75
CA GLU A 170 -11.20 -3.35 -34.16
C GLU A 170 -12.16 -2.17 -34.46
N LYS A 171 -11.60 -0.97 -34.65
CA LYS A 171 -12.27 0.11 -35.39
C LYS A 171 -12.38 -0.16 -36.91
N GLY A 172 -11.73 -1.21 -37.43
CA GLY A 172 -11.68 -1.51 -38.87
C GLY A 172 -12.90 -2.25 -39.44
N LYS A 173 -13.63 -3.03 -38.62
CA LYS A 173 -14.78 -3.81 -39.11
C LYS A 173 -16.06 -2.98 -39.31
N GLY A 174 -16.20 -1.87 -38.58
CA GLY A 174 -17.34 -0.95 -38.72
C GLY A 174 -17.30 -0.19 -40.05
N PHE A 175 -16.14 0.37 -40.39
CA PHE A 175 -15.93 1.19 -41.59
C PHE A 175 -16.07 0.39 -42.89
N LEU A 176 -15.55 -0.85 -42.91
CA LEU A 176 -15.72 -1.75 -44.06
C LEU A 176 -17.16 -2.21 -44.24
N LYS A 177 -17.92 -2.40 -43.14
CA LYS A 177 -19.36 -2.68 -43.23
C LYS A 177 -20.16 -1.47 -43.70
N THR A 178 -19.76 -0.25 -43.36
CA THR A 178 -20.43 0.97 -43.85
C THR A 178 -20.16 1.16 -45.33
N LEU A 179 -18.90 1.02 -45.76
CA LEU A 179 -18.53 1.09 -47.18
C LEU A 179 -19.16 -0.04 -48.02
N ALA A 180 -19.26 -1.26 -47.48
CA ALA A 180 -19.92 -2.36 -48.17
C ALA A 180 -21.43 -2.15 -48.28
N LYS A 181 -22.08 -1.56 -47.24
CA LYS A 181 -23.50 -1.23 -47.28
C LYS A 181 -23.80 -0.08 -48.27
N GLU A 182 -22.91 0.90 -48.33
CA GLU A 182 -23.02 2.06 -49.23
C GLU A 182 -22.69 1.69 -50.69
N ALA A 183 -21.81 0.71 -50.92
CA ALA A 183 -21.53 0.15 -52.24
C ALA A 183 -22.57 -0.87 -52.74
N MET A 184 -23.37 -1.47 -51.84
CA MET A 184 -24.40 -2.45 -52.20
C MET A 184 -25.81 -1.87 -52.37
N GLY A 185 -26.00 -0.56 -52.17
CA GLY A 185 -27.25 0.12 -52.57
C GLY A 185 -28.52 -0.40 -51.92
N GLU A 186 -28.46 -0.86 -50.67
CA GLU A 186 -29.65 -1.18 -49.88
C GLU A 186 -29.99 0.01 -48.96
N GLU A 187 -31.02 0.77 -49.36
CA GLU A 187 -31.75 1.72 -48.50
C GLU A 187 -32.39 1.00 -47.30
#